data_AF-A0A660WCF5-F1
#
_entry.id   AF-A0A660WCF5-F1
#
_cell.length_a   1.000
_cell.length_b   1.000
_cell.length_c   1.000
_cell.angle_alpha   90.00
_cell.angle_beta   90.00
_cell.angle_gamma   90.00
#
_symmetry.space_group_name_H-M   'P 1'
#
loop_
_entity.id
_entity.type
_entity.pdbx_description
1 polymer ?
#
loop_
_entity_poly.entity_id
_entity_poly.type
_entity_poly.pdbx_seq_one_letter_code
_entity_poly.pdbx_strand_id
1 'polypeptide(L)'
;MWEAEMTIKTYTLFAITVLTAAALCGCAAPADTAGEPSRERERATPAKEHKAEATRPDAGRYNEPDALIDPIDAAIERGIGYLASAVNGKDGSYGVTLTTGQGERYRGDVGVTALVVNAIARSPFAEREMSKEYFRKALRYLEEHIQENGSITNAGQGLENYRTSIAAMALAAVDAGKYADVIKKAQGFIKSQQFNEEDKLNPDHKYYGGIGYGGRFTRPDLSNTQWALEALRETGLDPGDETFKKAVVFLRRCQNLTDTNDYDQRHEKIIPINDGGARYAPYESKVVVNAPDDREMFLSYGSMTYAFLKSMIYAGIDRSDPRLRAAFRWVLRNYSLDRNPGFSTTLNKNADKQGLFYYYHTMSKALLLYGKHILETPNGKKHNWALELSQKLASLQGKDGSWVNPHEARWYEGNPSLVTAYSIMALNNCRREILRQREFLANTPGRIADLEKRISEIRKQIQNGSIEKVEGKRRLFELKETVDALKSALKNLKDTQVD
;
A
#
# COMPACT_ATOMS: atom_id res chain seq x y z
N MET A 1 -20.89 33.08 26.32
CA MET A 1 -22.18 33.49 25.71
C MET A 1 -21.98 34.70 24.80
N TRP A 2 -21.16 34.52 23.75
CA TRP A 2 -21.01 35.49 22.67
C TRP A 2 -20.31 34.74 21.52
N GLU A 3 -20.99 33.75 20.94
CA GLU A 3 -20.54 33.03 19.73
C GLU A 3 -21.66 32.14 19.15
N ALA A 4 -22.91 32.64 19.12
CA ALA A 4 -24.07 31.89 18.59
C ALA A 4 -24.91 32.65 17.55
N GLU A 5 -24.51 33.84 17.10
CA GLU A 5 -25.32 34.67 16.18
C GLU A 5 -24.76 34.82 14.76
N MET A 6 -23.67 34.12 14.40
CA MET A 6 -23.02 34.31 13.10
C MET A 6 -23.07 33.09 12.16
N THR A 7 -24.07 32.20 12.34
CA THR A 7 -24.24 30.99 11.50
C THR A 7 -25.59 30.93 10.78
N ILE A 8 -26.50 31.90 10.97
CA ILE A 8 -27.86 31.86 10.38
C ILE A 8 -28.00 32.71 9.10
N LYS A 9 -27.02 33.54 8.72
CA LYS A 9 -27.16 34.47 7.56
C LYS A 9 -26.55 34.01 6.22
N THR A 10 -26.00 32.80 6.11
CA THR A 10 -25.32 32.36 4.86
C THR A 10 -26.06 31.24 4.10
N TYR A 11 -27.14 30.68 4.65
CA TYR A 11 -27.89 29.58 3.99
C TYR A 11 -29.20 29.99 3.31
N THR A 12 -29.58 31.27 3.33
CA THR A 12 -30.86 31.75 2.74
C THR A 12 -30.71 32.38 1.35
N LEU A 13 -29.52 32.37 0.74
CA LEU A 13 -29.28 33.05 -0.55
C LEU A 13 -28.97 32.15 -1.76
N PHE A 14 -29.08 30.82 -1.63
CA PHE A 14 -28.83 29.89 -2.75
C PHE A 14 -30.06 29.06 -3.19
N ALA A 15 -31.21 29.24 -2.53
CA ALA A 15 -32.45 28.51 -2.84
C ALA A 15 -33.47 29.30 -3.69
N ILE A 16 -33.13 30.50 -4.18
CA ILE A 16 -34.05 31.36 -4.95
C ILE A 16 -33.34 31.86 -6.22
N THR A 17 -32.95 30.96 -7.14
CA THR A 17 -32.61 31.33 -8.52
C THR A 17 -32.69 30.19 -9.56
N VAL A 18 -33.59 29.19 -9.40
CA VAL A 18 -33.91 28.23 -10.50
C VAL A 18 -35.39 27.84 -10.52
N LEU A 19 -36.30 28.76 -10.18
CA LEU A 19 -37.75 28.50 -10.24
C LEU A 19 -38.51 29.68 -10.86
N THR A 20 -38.11 30.12 -12.06
CA THR A 20 -38.94 30.92 -12.97
C THR A 20 -38.29 31.00 -14.36
N ALA A 21 -38.45 29.95 -15.16
CA ALA A 21 -38.29 30.01 -16.63
C ALA A 21 -39.05 28.85 -17.27
N ALA A 22 -40.35 28.73 -16.96
CA ALA A 22 -41.25 27.80 -17.63
C ALA A 22 -42.70 28.31 -17.51
N ALA A 23 -43.06 29.30 -18.32
CA ALA A 23 -44.43 29.52 -18.81
C ALA A 23 -44.44 30.75 -19.75
N LEU A 24 -45.26 30.67 -20.78
CA LEU A 24 -45.60 31.70 -21.78
C LEU A 24 -44.75 31.74 -23.06
N CYS A 25 -44.99 30.74 -23.93
CA CYS A 25 -45.54 31.01 -25.27
C CYS A 25 -46.04 29.70 -25.87
N GLY A 26 -47.37 29.52 -25.87
CA GLY A 26 -48.06 28.46 -26.60
C GLY A 26 -48.75 29.03 -27.83
N CYS A 27 -48.70 28.26 -28.92
CA CYS A 27 -49.56 28.24 -30.13
C CYS A 27 -48.78 27.42 -31.18
N ALA A 28 -49.26 26.42 -31.92
CA ALA A 28 -50.47 25.62 -31.98
C ALA A 28 -50.11 24.41 -32.89
N ALA A 29 -50.74 23.24 -32.71
CA ALA A 29 -50.66 22.10 -33.63
C ALA A 29 -51.78 22.14 -34.68
N PRO A 30 -51.63 21.44 -35.83
CA PRO A 30 -52.42 20.22 -36.08
C PRO A 30 -51.57 19.11 -36.76
N ALA A 31 -51.63 17.84 -36.33
CA ALA A 31 -52.61 16.77 -36.55
C ALA A 31 -52.37 15.91 -37.83
N ASP A 32 -52.04 14.63 -37.56
CA ASP A 32 -52.26 13.36 -38.28
C ASP A 32 -51.88 13.16 -39.76
N THR A 33 -51.16 12.06 -40.03
CA THR A 33 -51.71 10.88 -40.71
C THR A 33 -50.78 9.66 -40.65
N ALA A 34 -51.41 8.49 -40.56
CA ALA A 34 -50.86 7.17 -40.35
C ALA A 34 -50.11 6.56 -41.56
N GLY A 35 -49.29 5.53 -41.30
CA GLY A 35 -48.87 4.58 -42.33
C GLY A 35 -47.62 3.76 -42.00
N GLU A 36 -47.77 2.63 -41.30
CA GLU A 36 -46.91 1.45 -41.53
C GLU A 36 -47.32 0.82 -42.88
N PRO A 37 -46.39 0.22 -43.68
CA PRO A 37 -45.98 -1.15 -43.37
C PRO A 37 -44.59 -1.63 -43.87
N SER A 38 -44.26 -2.80 -43.33
CA SER A 38 -43.59 -3.95 -43.97
C SER A 38 -42.06 -4.11 -43.86
N ARG A 39 -41.74 -5.31 -43.38
CA ARG A 39 -40.44 -5.94 -43.21
C ARG A 39 -39.83 -6.28 -44.55
N GLU A 40 -38.53 -6.03 -44.71
CA GLU A 40 -37.67 -6.92 -45.49
C GLU A 40 -36.31 -7.07 -44.83
N ARG A 41 -35.90 -8.33 -44.67
CA ARG A 41 -34.66 -8.76 -44.04
C ARG A 41 -33.54 -8.68 -45.07
N GLU A 42 -32.63 -7.72 -44.91
CA GLU A 42 -31.28 -7.87 -45.48
C GLU A 42 -30.31 -8.40 -44.43
N ARG A 43 -29.80 -9.59 -44.74
CA ARG A 43 -28.90 -10.39 -43.93
C ARG A 43 -27.49 -9.82 -44.08
N ALA A 44 -27.11 -8.88 -43.21
CA ALA A 44 -25.72 -8.44 -43.09
C ALA A 44 -24.91 -9.48 -42.31
N THR A 45 -23.90 -10.05 -42.98
CA THR A 45 -22.94 -11.02 -42.46
C THR A 45 -22.16 -10.42 -41.26
N PRO A 46 -22.02 -11.13 -40.12
CA PRO A 46 -21.24 -10.61 -39.01
C PRO A 46 -19.75 -10.56 -39.39
N ALA A 47 -19.13 -9.40 -39.20
CA ALA A 47 -17.69 -9.26 -39.23
C ALA A 47 -17.07 -10.21 -38.20
N LYS A 48 -16.08 -11.01 -38.63
CA LYS A 48 -15.33 -11.92 -37.77
C LYS A 48 -14.65 -11.12 -36.66
N GLU A 49 -15.14 -11.24 -35.44
CA GLU A 49 -14.38 -10.91 -34.24
C GLU A 49 -13.12 -11.77 -34.22
N HIS A 50 -11.96 -11.17 -34.49
CA HIS A 50 -10.70 -11.75 -34.10
C HIS A 50 -10.62 -11.72 -32.57
N LYS A 51 -11.12 -12.79 -31.92
CA LYS A 51 -10.68 -13.13 -30.58
C LYS A 51 -9.18 -13.39 -30.65
N ALA A 52 -8.39 -12.43 -30.21
CA ALA A 52 -7.02 -12.69 -29.79
C ALA A 52 -7.12 -13.64 -28.60
N GLU A 53 -6.93 -14.93 -28.88
CA GLU A 53 -6.79 -15.96 -27.88
C GLU A 53 -5.50 -15.66 -27.11
N ALA A 54 -5.64 -15.00 -25.96
CA ALA A 54 -4.57 -14.88 -25.00
C ALA A 54 -4.21 -16.30 -24.56
N THR A 55 -3.12 -16.82 -25.13
CA THR A 55 -2.55 -18.09 -24.73
C THR A 55 -2.31 -18.05 -23.22
N ARG A 56 -3.02 -18.92 -22.49
CA ARG A 56 -2.74 -19.15 -21.08
C ARG A 56 -1.26 -19.53 -20.97
N PRO A 57 -0.46 -18.88 -20.10
CA PRO A 57 0.90 -19.32 -19.88
C PRO A 57 0.89 -20.77 -19.41
N ASP A 58 1.71 -21.59 -20.05
CA ASP A 58 1.96 -22.97 -19.67
C ASP A 58 2.29 -23.06 -18.18
N ALA A 59 1.59 -23.93 -17.46
CA ALA A 59 1.71 -24.11 -16.01
C ALA A 59 3.12 -24.57 -15.59
N GLY A 60 3.97 -24.98 -16.54
CA GLY A 60 5.37 -25.34 -16.31
C GLY A 60 6.37 -24.17 -16.22
N ARG A 61 6.00 -22.93 -16.61
CA ARG A 61 6.93 -21.78 -16.58
C ARG A 61 7.06 -21.08 -15.22
N TYR A 62 6.30 -21.52 -14.22
CA TYR A 62 6.25 -20.92 -12.89
C TYR A 62 7.43 -21.31 -11.98
N ASN A 63 8.29 -22.23 -12.42
CA ASN A 63 9.34 -22.82 -11.57
C ASN A 63 10.75 -22.25 -11.80
N GLU A 64 10.93 -21.29 -12.72
CA GLU A 64 12.22 -20.64 -12.92
C GLU A 64 12.14 -19.13 -12.63
N PRO A 65 12.65 -18.67 -11.47
CA PRO A 65 12.61 -17.27 -11.08
C PRO A 65 13.21 -16.31 -12.11
N ASP A 66 14.19 -16.75 -12.92
CA ASP A 66 14.84 -15.92 -13.93
C ASP A 66 13.89 -15.56 -15.08
N ALA A 67 12.99 -16.46 -15.48
CA ALA A 67 11.94 -16.17 -16.46
C ALA A 67 10.88 -15.17 -15.94
N LEU A 68 10.87 -14.89 -14.64
CA LEU A 68 9.93 -13.99 -13.97
C LEU A 68 10.51 -12.59 -13.73
N ILE A 69 11.84 -12.43 -13.70
CA ILE A 69 12.49 -11.13 -13.47
C ILE A 69 12.49 -10.28 -14.73
N ASP A 70 12.79 -10.84 -15.90
CA ASP A 70 12.87 -10.07 -17.15
C ASP A 70 11.57 -9.29 -17.47
N PRO A 71 10.36 -9.88 -17.34
CA PRO A 71 9.12 -9.13 -17.57
C PRO A 71 8.92 -7.98 -16.58
N ILE A 72 9.37 -8.15 -15.33
CA ILE A 72 9.31 -7.12 -14.28
C ILE A 72 10.26 -5.98 -14.62
N ASP A 73 11.50 -6.31 -14.96
CA ASP A 73 12.53 -5.34 -15.31
C ASP A 73 12.13 -4.56 -16.56
N ALA A 74 11.57 -5.23 -17.58
CA ALA A 74 11.02 -4.57 -18.76
C ALA A 74 9.84 -3.63 -18.44
N ALA A 75 8.94 -4.01 -17.52
CA ALA A 75 7.84 -3.15 -17.10
C ALA A 75 8.35 -1.92 -16.34
N ILE A 76 9.30 -2.11 -15.40
CA ILE A 76 9.96 -1.02 -14.69
C ILE A 76 10.65 -0.07 -15.68
N GLU A 77 11.42 -0.60 -16.62
CA GLU A 77 12.16 0.21 -17.60
C GLU A 77 11.24 1.08 -18.46
N ARG A 78 10.13 0.52 -18.96
CA ARG A 78 9.12 1.31 -19.69
C ARG A 78 8.50 2.39 -18.81
N GLY A 79 8.22 2.10 -17.54
CA GLY A 79 7.73 3.08 -16.57
C GLY A 79 8.71 4.23 -16.34
N ILE A 80 9.99 3.91 -16.21
CA ILE A 80 11.07 4.90 -16.11
C ILE A 80 11.16 5.73 -17.39
N GLY A 81 11.04 5.09 -18.56
CA GLY A 81 11.00 5.77 -19.86
C GLY A 81 9.86 6.78 -19.95
N TYR A 82 8.66 6.42 -19.47
CA TYR A 82 7.56 7.35 -19.33
C TYR A 82 7.93 8.53 -18.41
N LEU A 83 8.40 8.26 -17.18
CA LEU A 83 8.75 9.31 -16.21
C LEU A 83 9.80 10.26 -16.77
N ALA A 84 10.82 9.75 -17.45
CA ALA A 84 11.84 10.56 -18.11
C ALA A 84 11.27 11.54 -19.14
N SER A 85 10.19 11.17 -19.85
CA SER A 85 9.49 12.06 -20.78
C SER A 85 8.47 12.99 -20.12
N ALA A 86 7.95 12.60 -18.95
CA ALA A 86 6.93 13.35 -18.19
C ALA A 86 7.52 14.41 -17.25
N VAL A 87 8.85 14.46 -17.05
CA VAL A 87 9.51 15.46 -16.20
C VAL A 87 9.17 16.88 -16.65
N ASN A 88 8.88 17.79 -15.70
CA ASN A 88 8.72 19.20 -16.06
C ASN A 88 10.05 19.78 -16.52
N GLY A 89 10.14 20.18 -17.80
CA GLY A 89 11.37 20.72 -18.38
C GLY A 89 11.90 21.99 -17.69
N LYS A 90 11.03 22.77 -17.02
CA LYS A 90 11.37 24.04 -16.37
C LYS A 90 12.14 23.85 -15.06
N ASP A 91 11.60 23.06 -14.14
CA ASP A 91 12.11 22.93 -12.77
C ASP A 91 12.43 21.49 -12.35
N GLY A 92 12.18 20.50 -13.21
CA GLY A 92 12.42 19.09 -12.91
C GLY A 92 11.34 18.39 -12.10
N SER A 93 10.28 19.10 -11.70
CA SER A 93 9.24 18.52 -10.86
C SER A 93 8.36 17.52 -11.59
N TYR A 94 7.73 16.67 -10.77
CA TYR A 94 6.49 15.97 -11.10
C TYR A 94 5.39 16.54 -10.21
N GLY A 95 4.15 16.53 -10.68
CA GLY A 95 3.12 17.35 -10.07
C GLY A 95 1.74 17.07 -10.60
N VAL A 96 0.79 17.92 -10.25
CA VAL A 96 -0.61 17.81 -10.64
C VAL A 96 -0.96 18.94 -11.62
N THR A 97 -1.74 18.60 -12.64
CA THR A 97 -2.43 19.60 -13.46
C THR A 97 -3.76 19.91 -12.78
N LEU A 98 -3.93 21.17 -12.36
CA LEU A 98 -5.14 21.65 -11.71
C LEU A 98 -5.99 22.42 -12.72
N THR A 99 -7.25 22.06 -12.85
CA THR A 99 -8.23 22.88 -13.58
C THR A 99 -8.66 24.05 -12.70
N THR A 100 -8.39 25.26 -13.16
CA THR A 100 -8.82 26.50 -12.51
C THR A 100 -9.85 27.20 -13.39
N GLY A 101 -10.55 28.21 -12.85
CA GLY A 101 -11.43 29.07 -13.65
C GLY A 101 -10.72 29.83 -14.78
N GLN A 102 -9.38 29.79 -14.83
CA GLN A 102 -8.51 30.40 -15.84
C GLN A 102 -7.83 29.36 -16.74
N GLY A 103 -8.26 28.09 -16.70
CA GLY A 103 -7.69 26.99 -17.46
C GLY A 103 -6.81 26.05 -16.63
N GLU A 104 -6.10 25.16 -17.30
CA GLU A 104 -5.22 24.18 -16.67
C GLU A 104 -3.90 24.81 -16.23
N ARG A 105 -3.52 24.57 -14.98
CA ARG A 105 -2.23 25.00 -14.43
C ARG A 105 -1.49 23.82 -13.85
N TYR A 106 -0.30 23.56 -14.39
CA TYR A 106 0.64 22.62 -13.81
C TYR A 106 1.23 23.16 -12.51
N ARG A 107 1.33 22.31 -11.50
CA ARG A 107 1.96 22.61 -10.22
C ARG A 107 2.84 21.44 -9.82
N GLY A 108 4.16 21.69 -9.76
CA GLY A 108 5.12 20.76 -9.19
C GLY A 108 4.79 20.42 -7.74
N ASP A 109 4.99 19.17 -7.35
CA ASP A 109 4.70 18.65 -6.02
C ASP A 109 5.89 17.84 -5.51
N VAL A 110 6.39 18.19 -4.32
CA VAL A 110 7.53 17.50 -3.68
C VAL A 110 7.20 16.03 -3.42
N GLY A 111 5.97 15.70 -3.04
CA GLY A 111 5.55 14.33 -2.75
C GLY A 111 5.56 13.46 -4.01
N VAL A 112 4.99 13.94 -5.12
CA VAL A 112 5.00 13.23 -6.41
C VAL A 112 6.43 13.10 -6.94
N THR A 113 7.21 14.19 -6.87
CA THR A 113 8.62 14.18 -7.31
C THR A 113 9.45 13.19 -6.47
N ALA A 114 9.25 13.18 -5.16
CA ALA A 114 9.94 12.26 -4.26
C ALA A 114 9.55 10.80 -4.48
N LEU A 115 8.27 10.51 -4.78
CA LEU A 115 7.84 9.16 -5.17
C LEU A 115 8.60 8.68 -6.41
N VAL A 116 8.73 9.54 -7.43
CA VAL A 116 9.46 9.23 -8.66
C VAL A 116 10.95 8.99 -8.38
N VAL A 117 11.60 9.90 -7.67
CA VAL A 117 13.04 9.77 -7.30
C VAL A 117 13.27 8.49 -6.50
N ASN A 118 12.43 8.22 -5.50
CA ASN A 118 12.50 7.00 -4.68
C ASN A 118 12.33 5.73 -5.52
N ALA A 119 11.32 5.69 -6.39
CA ALA A 119 11.03 4.53 -7.24
C ALA A 119 12.20 4.19 -8.16
N ILE A 120 12.80 5.20 -8.80
CA ILE A 120 13.94 5.03 -9.73
C ILE A 120 15.22 4.66 -8.96
N ALA A 121 15.53 5.35 -7.85
CA ALA A 121 16.75 5.11 -7.08
C ALA A 121 16.79 3.72 -6.43
N ARG A 122 15.64 3.09 -6.19
CA ARG A 122 15.53 1.71 -5.69
C ARG A 122 15.32 0.65 -6.78
N SER A 123 15.33 1.05 -8.06
CA SER A 123 15.12 0.18 -9.21
C SER A 123 16.41 -0.55 -9.64
N PRO A 124 16.33 -1.65 -10.41
CA PRO A 124 17.51 -2.29 -11.00
C PRO A 124 18.28 -1.40 -11.99
N PHE A 125 17.72 -0.26 -12.40
CA PHE A 125 18.34 0.68 -13.33
C PHE A 125 18.89 1.94 -12.65
N ALA A 126 18.91 1.99 -11.31
CA ALA A 126 19.24 3.18 -10.55
C ALA A 126 20.55 3.84 -10.98
N GLU A 127 21.65 3.09 -11.06
CA GLU A 127 22.97 3.64 -11.45
C GLU A 127 22.92 4.36 -12.80
N ARG A 128 22.31 3.74 -13.80
CA ARG A 128 22.14 4.31 -15.14
C ARG A 128 21.26 5.56 -15.10
N GLU A 129 20.11 5.48 -14.46
CA GLU A 129 19.10 6.55 -14.50
C GLU A 129 19.47 7.76 -13.65
N MET A 130 20.13 7.57 -12.50
CA MET A 130 20.56 8.66 -11.63
C MET A 130 21.61 9.57 -12.27
N SER A 131 22.33 9.07 -13.28
CA SER A 131 23.29 9.86 -14.07
C SER A 131 22.64 10.78 -15.11
N LYS A 132 21.35 10.58 -15.44
CA LYS A 132 20.67 11.32 -16.51
C LYS A 132 20.12 12.65 -16.02
N GLU A 133 20.05 13.63 -16.93
CA GLU A 133 19.69 15.01 -16.58
C GLU A 133 18.25 15.13 -16.03
N TYR A 134 17.29 14.37 -16.54
CA TYR A 134 15.91 14.41 -16.04
C TYR A 134 15.83 14.03 -14.55
N PHE A 135 16.61 13.01 -14.14
CA PHE A 135 16.67 12.57 -12.75
C PHE A 135 17.37 13.60 -11.87
N ARG A 136 18.51 14.13 -12.35
CA ARG A 136 19.25 15.19 -11.64
C ARG A 136 18.41 16.45 -11.43
N LYS A 137 17.58 16.83 -12.42
CA LYS A 137 16.59 17.92 -12.28
C LYS A 137 15.56 17.63 -11.19
N ALA A 138 14.97 16.44 -11.19
CA ALA A 138 14.01 16.04 -10.17
C ALA A 138 14.64 16.01 -8.75
N LEU A 139 15.89 15.55 -8.65
CA LEU A 139 16.64 15.59 -7.39
C LEU A 139 16.91 17.01 -6.93
N ARG A 140 17.37 17.91 -7.82
CA ARG A 140 17.56 19.33 -7.50
C ARG A 140 16.28 19.99 -7.02
N TYR A 141 15.14 19.67 -7.64
CA TYR A 141 13.84 20.14 -7.17
C TYR A 141 13.58 19.75 -5.70
N LEU A 142 13.92 18.52 -5.28
CA LEU A 142 13.80 18.13 -3.87
C LEU A 142 14.78 18.90 -2.97
N GLU A 143 16.02 19.10 -3.42
CA GLU A 143 17.06 19.84 -2.68
C GLU A 143 16.64 21.31 -2.44
N GLU A 144 16.06 21.97 -3.44
CA GLU A 144 15.54 23.34 -3.35
C GLU A 144 14.35 23.49 -2.39
N HIS A 145 13.69 22.39 -2.03
CA HIS A 145 12.54 22.38 -1.13
C HIS A 145 12.87 21.92 0.30
N ILE A 146 14.15 21.76 0.63
CA ILE A 146 14.60 21.54 2.00
C ILE A 146 14.41 22.83 2.80
N GLN A 147 13.68 22.74 3.91
CA GLN A 147 13.37 23.87 4.78
C GLN A 147 14.28 23.88 6.02
N GLU A 148 14.43 25.05 6.65
CA GLU A 148 15.24 25.22 7.86
C GLU A 148 14.78 24.34 9.03
N ASN A 149 13.45 24.13 9.14
CA ASN A 149 12.84 23.29 10.18
C ASN A 149 12.99 21.77 9.93
N GLY A 150 13.69 21.37 8.87
CA GLY A 150 13.90 19.97 8.50
C GLY A 150 12.81 19.36 7.62
N SER A 151 11.68 20.04 7.41
CA SER A 151 10.70 19.58 6.42
C SER A 151 11.25 19.67 4.99
N ILE A 152 10.75 18.80 4.12
CA ILE A 152 11.05 18.84 2.68
C ILE A 152 9.69 18.90 1.98
N THR A 153 9.29 20.10 1.58
CA THR A 153 7.90 20.36 1.16
C THR A 153 7.80 21.60 0.30
N ASN A 154 6.70 21.72 -0.46
CA ASN A 154 6.30 22.99 -1.01
C ASN A 154 5.73 23.86 0.13
N ALA A 155 6.53 24.82 0.61
CA ALA A 155 6.20 25.64 1.79
C ALA A 155 4.80 26.27 1.70
N GLY A 156 4.01 26.16 2.78
CA GLY A 156 2.67 26.71 2.88
C GLY A 156 1.58 25.95 2.09
N GLN A 157 1.91 24.81 1.46
CA GLN A 157 1.01 24.06 0.60
C GLN A 157 0.41 22.80 1.27
N GLY A 158 0.52 22.64 2.59
CA GLY A 158 0.01 21.50 3.36
C GLY A 158 0.79 20.20 3.12
N LEU A 159 0.28 19.07 3.64
CA LEU A 159 0.83 17.71 3.43
C LEU A 159 2.33 17.57 3.76
N GLU A 160 2.83 18.38 4.69
CA GLU A 160 4.26 18.52 4.97
C GLU A 160 4.87 17.22 5.48
N ASN A 161 4.17 16.49 6.36
CA ASN A 161 4.63 15.19 6.83
C ASN A 161 4.70 14.16 5.71
N TYR A 162 3.66 14.08 4.86
CA TYR A 162 3.61 13.17 3.72
C TYR A 162 4.78 13.44 2.76
N ARG A 163 4.98 14.70 2.38
CA ARG A 163 6.07 15.12 1.48
C ARG A 163 7.44 14.86 2.09
N THR A 164 7.64 15.25 3.35
CA THR A 164 8.92 15.07 4.04
C THR A 164 9.26 13.60 4.22
N SER A 165 8.30 12.76 4.59
CA SER A 165 8.51 11.31 4.76
C SER A 165 9.01 10.66 3.47
N ILE A 166 8.35 10.95 2.34
CA ILE A 166 8.72 10.36 1.06
C ILE A 166 10.04 10.94 0.56
N ALA A 167 10.25 12.25 0.69
CA ALA A 167 11.48 12.92 0.27
C ALA A 167 12.70 12.42 1.07
N ALA A 168 12.59 12.24 2.38
CA ALA A 168 13.66 11.68 3.19
C ALA A 168 14.07 10.27 2.70
N MET A 169 13.09 9.41 2.40
CA MET A 169 13.36 8.10 1.81
C MET A 169 13.97 8.19 0.40
N ALA A 170 13.56 9.17 -0.40
CA ALA A 170 14.10 9.39 -1.73
C ALA A 170 15.58 9.78 -1.66
N LEU A 171 15.93 10.78 -0.84
CA LEU A 171 17.30 11.22 -0.61
C LEU A 171 18.17 10.11 -0.04
N ALA A 172 17.66 9.32 0.90
CA ALA A 172 18.37 8.18 1.46
C ALA A 172 18.69 7.09 0.43
N ALA A 173 17.81 6.84 -0.55
CA ALA A 173 18.10 5.90 -1.62
C ALA A 173 19.05 6.42 -2.69
N VAL A 174 19.11 7.74 -2.88
CA VAL A 174 20.07 8.35 -3.79
C VAL A 174 21.47 8.30 -3.18
N ASP A 175 21.63 8.87 -1.99
CA ASP A 175 22.91 8.92 -1.29
C ASP A 175 22.70 9.26 0.21
N ALA A 176 22.52 8.23 1.04
CA ALA A 176 22.35 8.41 2.48
C ALA A 176 23.53 9.13 3.15
N GLY A 177 24.75 9.01 2.60
CA GLY A 177 25.94 9.68 3.13
C GLY A 177 25.91 11.18 2.87
N LYS A 178 25.69 11.59 1.61
CA LYS A 178 25.57 13.00 1.21
C LYS A 178 24.45 13.71 1.94
N TYR A 179 23.30 13.05 2.13
CA TYR A 179 22.10 13.65 2.72
C TYR A 179 21.94 13.37 4.22
N ALA A 180 22.95 12.82 4.91
CA ALA A 180 22.82 12.38 6.30
C ALA A 180 22.25 13.47 7.24
N ASP A 181 22.74 14.71 7.16
CA ASP A 181 22.25 15.81 7.99
C ASP A 181 20.82 16.24 7.63
N VAL A 182 20.49 16.25 6.34
CA VAL A 182 19.13 16.56 5.84
C VAL A 182 18.16 15.49 6.33
N ILE A 183 18.53 14.21 6.22
CA ILE A 183 17.74 13.07 6.67
C ILE A 183 17.52 13.14 8.18
N LYS A 184 18.55 13.44 8.97
CA LYS A 184 18.44 13.58 10.43
C LYS A 184 17.49 14.71 10.82
N LYS A 185 17.54 15.86 10.13
CA LYS A 185 16.60 16.96 10.34
C LYS A 185 15.17 16.57 9.93
N ALA A 186 15.00 15.86 8.82
CA ALA A 186 13.71 15.35 8.36
C ALA A 186 13.11 14.35 9.35
N GLN A 187 13.91 13.45 9.93
CA GLN A 187 13.47 12.56 11.02
C GLN A 187 12.97 13.37 12.23
N GLY A 188 13.72 14.40 12.64
CA GLY A 188 13.30 15.32 13.70
C GLY A 188 11.97 16.00 13.41
N PHE A 189 11.78 16.50 12.19
CA PHE A 189 10.51 17.09 11.74
C PHE A 189 9.37 16.06 11.77
N ILE A 190 9.55 14.87 11.20
CA ILE A 190 8.50 13.82 11.16
C ILE A 190 8.07 13.44 12.58
N LYS A 191 9.03 13.30 13.51
CA LYS A 191 8.76 13.01 14.92
C LYS A 191 7.94 14.12 15.60
N SER A 192 8.24 15.39 15.31
CA SER A 192 7.48 16.51 15.87
C SER A 192 6.04 16.60 15.34
N GLN A 193 5.68 15.83 14.30
CA GLN A 193 4.30 15.72 13.82
C GLN A 193 3.48 14.65 14.57
N GLN A 194 4.10 13.90 15.50
CA GLN A 194 3.41 12.87 16.27
C GLN A 194 2.62 13.48 17.42
N PHE A 195 1.31 13.21 17.42
CA PHE A 195 0.39 13.64 18.47
C PHE A 195 0.74 12.97 19.80
N ASN A 196 1.24 13.73 20.77
CA ASN A 196 1.73 13.19 22.03
C ASN A 196 1.55 14.16 23.23
N GLU A 197 2.26 13.92 24.33
CA GLU A 197 2.23 14.76 25.53
C GLU A 197 2.65 16.22 25.26
N GLU A 198 3.52 16.47 24.28
CA GLU A 198 3.93 17.82 23.84
C GLU A 198 2.73 18.61 23.28
N ASP A 199 1.73 17.92 22.71
CA ASP A 199 0.45 18.48 22.27
C ASP A 199 -0.60 18.54 23.40
N LYS A 200 -0.17 18.31 24.65
CA LYS A 200 -1.04 18.23 25.84
C LYS A 200 -2.09 17.12 25.73
N LEU A 201 -1.77 16.03 25.02
CA LEU A 201 -2.64 14.86 24.91
C LEU A 201 -2.28 13.80 25.94
N ASN A 202 -3.31 13.27 26.62
CA ASN A 202 -3.19 12.04 27.42
C ASN A 202 -3.08 10.82 26.50
N PRO A 203 -2.30 9.78 26.84
CA PRO A 203 -2.33 8.45 26.22
C PRO A 203 -3.72 7.87 25.89
N ASP A 204 -4.77 8.18 26.66
CA ASP A 204 -6.15 7.79 26.38
C ASP A 204 -6.81 8.51 25.19
N HIS A 205 -6.25 9.64 24.76
CA HIS A 205 -6.81 10.44 23.69
C HIS A 205 -6.74 9.72 22.34
N LYS A 206 -7.82 9.76 21.56
CA LYS A 206 -7.95 9.05 20.27
C LYS A 206 -6.88 9.41 19.23
N TYR A 207 -6.21 10.55 19.37
CA TYR A 207 -5.12 10.97 18.47
C TYR A 207 -3.74 10.54 18.95
N TYR A 208 -3.59 10.16 20.23
CA TYR A 208 -2.30 9.89 20.83
C TYR A 208 -1.52 8.82 20.06
N GLY A 209 -0.27 9.13 19.73
CA GLY A 209 0.68 8.30 18.99
C GLY A 209 0.57 8.38 17.47
N GLY A 210 -0.52 8.92 16.94
CA GLY A 210 -0.73 9.02 15.50
C GLY A 210 0.08 10.16 14.88
N ILE A 211 0.32 10.09 13.58
CA ILE A 211 1.00 11.15 12.82
C ILE A 211 0.08 11.57 11.67
N GLY A 212 -0.15 12.88 11.53
CA GLY A 212 -1.04 13.47 10.52
C GLY A 212 -0.30 14.01 9.29
N TYR A 213 -0.99 14.81 8.49
CA TYR A 213 -0.39 15.50 7.33
C TYR A 213 0.56 16.66 7.70
N GLY A 214 0.52 17.16 8.94
CA GLY A 214 1.29 18.31 9.39
C GLY A 214 0.70 19.67 8.96
N GLY A 215 1.30 20.76 9.44
CA GLY A 215 0.87 22.12 9.17
C GLY A 215 -0.53 22.44 9.72
N ARG A 216 -1.47 22.82 8.86
CA ARG A 216 -2.85 23.23 9.24
C ARG A 216 -3.79 22.06 9.58
N PHE A 217 -3.36 20.81 9.38
CA PHE A 217 -4.18 19.63 9.63
C PHE A 217 -4.01 19.15 11.07
N THR A 218 -5.10 19.18 11.84
CA THR A 218 -5.08 19.02 13.30
C THR A 218 -5.38 17.60 13.79
N ARG A 219 -5.20 16.58 12.93
CA ARG A 219 -5.54 15.20 13.28
C ARG A 219 -4.63 14.16 12.62
N PRO A 220 -4.35 13.03 13.29
CA PRO A 220 -3.61 11.93 12.72
C PRO A 220 -4.50 10.95 11.97
N ASP A 221 -3.89 10.23 11.03
CA ASP A 221 -4.51 9.14 10.30
C ASP A 221 -3.48 8.04 9.98
N LEU A 222 -3.97 6.85 9.68
CA LEU A 222 -3.13 5.69 9.42
C LEU A 222 -2.36 5.81 8.09
N SER A 223 -2.88 6.55 7.11
CA SER A 223 -2.21 6.76 5.83
C SER A 223 -0.92 7.56 5.98
N ASN A 224 -0.92 8.61 6.80
CA ASN A 224 0.28 9.39 7.11
C ASN A 224 1.17 8.71 8.13
N THR A 225 0.58 8.08 9.15
CA THR A 225 1.33 7.33 10.16
C THR A 225 2.18 6.25 9.49
N GLN A 226 1.65 5.50 8.51
CA GLN A 226 2.44 4.47 7.83
C GLN A 226 3.64 5.02 7.06
N TRP A 227 3.52 6.19 6.42
CA TRP A 227 4.60 6.81 5.66
C TRP A 227 5.67 7.37 6.57
N ALA A 228 5.27 7.98 7.68
CA ALA A 228 6.18 8.48 8.69
C ALA A 228 6.99 7.34 9.32
N LEU A 229 6.33 6.27 9.78
CA LEU A 229 7.04 5.13 10.38
C LEU A 229 7.96 4.42 9.39
N GLU A 230 7.53 4.29 8.13
CA GLU A 230 8.40 3.76 7.08
C GLU A 230 9.62 4.65 6.86
N ALA A 231 9.43 5.96 6.71
CA ALA A 231 10.52 6.89 6.51
C ALA A 231 11.51 6.86 7.66
N LEU A 232 11.05 6.89 8.91
CA LEU A 232 11.90 6.81 10.09
C LEU A 232 12.73 5.50 10.09
N ARG A 233 12.13 4.34 9.84
CA ARG A 233 12.86 3.06 9.80
C ARG A 233 13.82 2.97 8.63
N GLU A 234 13.40 3.33 7.42
CA GLU A 234 14.22 3.20 6.22
C GLU A 234 15.37 4.22 6.16
N THR A 235 15.27 5.31 6.90
CA THR A 235 16.33 6.31 7.02
C THR A 235 17.25 6.07 8.22
N GLY A 236 17.07 4.95 8.93
CA GLY A 236 17.99 4.51 9.97
C GLY A 236 17.70 5.02 11.38
N LEU A 237 16.47 5.49 11.68
CA LEU A 237 16.08 5.75 13.07
C LEU A 237 16.14 4.46 13.89
N ASP A 238 16.63 4.58 15.12
CA ASP A 238 16.74 3.48 16.07
C ASP A 238 15.38 2.75 16.22
N PRO A 239 15.31 1.42 16.01
CA PRO A 239 14.10 0.63 16.26
C PRO A 239 13.53 0.78 17.69
N GLY A 240 14.36 1.14 18.67
CA GLY A 240 13.98 1.35 20.06
C GLY A 240 13.38 2.73 20.37
N ASP A 241 13.34 3.65 19.41
CA ASP A 241 12.83 5.01 19.61
C ASP A 241 11.35 5.02 20.07
N GLU A 242 11.04 5.83 21.08
CA GLU A 242 9.70 5.92 21.69
C GLU A 242 8.59 6.28 20.68
N THR A 243 8.94 6.92 19.56
CA THR A 243 8.01 7.24 18.47
C THR A 243 7.26 5.98 18.00
N PHE A 244 7.94 4.84 17.90
CA PHE A 244 7.33 3.57 17.48
C PHE A 244 6.36 3.02 18.53
N LYS A 245 6.74 3.09 19.81
CA LYS A 245 5.88 2.62 20.92
C LYS A 245 4.61 3.45 21.02
N LYS A 246 4.72 4.78 20.93
CA LYS A 246 3.56 5.69 20.89
C LYS A 246 2.68 5.38 19.68
N ALA A 247 3.26 5.16 18.50
CA ALA A 247 2.51 4.84 17.30
C ALA A 247 1.67 3.55 17.44
N VAL A 248 2.18 2.53 18.15
CA VAL A 248 1.42 1.29 18.42
C VAL A 248 0.10 1.56 19.17
N VAL A 249 0.04 2.59 20.03
CA VAL A 249 -1.20 3.01 20.71
C VAL A 249 -2.23 3.55 19.72
N PHE A 250 -1.80 4.33 18.72
CA PHE A 250 -2.68 4.78 17.66
C PHE A 250 -3.11 3.63 16.73
N LEU A 251 -2.15 2.79 16.33
CA LEU A 251 -2.38 1.67 15.43
C LEU A 251 -3.43 0.70 15.98
N ARG A 252 -3.35 0.33 17.27
CA ARG A 252 -4.35 -0.56 17.88
C ARG A 252 -5.77 0.02 17.84
N ARG A 253 -5.92 1.34 17.92
CA ARG A 253 -7.21 2.05 17.86
C ARG A 253 -7.75 2.20 16.44
N CYS A 254 -6.89 2.05 15.44
CA CYS A 254 -7.28 1.93 14.03
C CYS A 254 -7.69 0.50 13.65
N GLN A 255 -7.42 -0.51 14.50
CA GLN A 255 -7.75 -1.90 14.21
C GLN A 255 -9.16 -2.25 14.71
N ASN A 256 -9.94 -2.93 13.88
CA ASN A 256 -11.21 -3.54 14.27
C ASN A 256 -10.95 -4.89 14.95
N LEU A 257 -10.41 -4.82 16.17
CA LEU A 257 -10.13 -5.97 17.05
C LEU A 257 -10.56 -5.60 18.46
N THR A 258 -11.71 -6.13 18.90
CA THR A 258 -12.37 -5.68 20.12
C THR A 258 -11.49 -5.87 21.35
N ASP A 259 -10.70 -6.94 21.40
CA ASP A 259 -9.90 -7.29 22.58
C ASP A 259 -8.76 -6.28 22.87
N THR A 260 -8.37 -5.48 21.87
CA THR A 260 -7.20 -4.57 21.97
C THR A 260 -7.52 -3.12 21.65
N ASN A 261 -8.69 -2.83 21.06
CA ASN A 261 -9.11 -1.48 20.72
C ASN A 261 -9.93 -0.85 21.87
N ASP A 262 -9.21 -0.13 22.75
CA ASP A 262 -9.76 0.59 23.90
C ASP A 262 -10.61 1.82 23.53
N TYR A 263 -10.53 2.31 22.29
CA TYR A 263 -11.36 3.42 21.83
C TYR A 263 -12.79 2.95 21.50
N ASP A 264 -12.91 1.87 20.72
CA ASP A 264 -14.23 1.35 20.31
C ASP A 264 -15.05 0.84 21.49
N GLN A 265 -14.38 0.19 22.46
CA GLN A 265 -15.05 -0.29 23.67
C GLN A 265 -15.73 0.82 24.50
N ARG A 266 -15.26 2.07 24.38
CA ARG A 266 -15.73 3.20 25.18
C ARG A 266 -16.61 4.18 24.40
N HIS A 267 -16.75 4.02 23.09
CA HIS A 267 -17.39 5.02 22.24
C HIS A 267 -18.87 4.72 21.97
N GLU A 268 -19.75 5.62 22.40
CA GLU A 268 -21.22 5.40 22.37
C GLU A 268 -21.80 5.32 20.96
N LYS A 269 -21.21 6.03 19.98
CA LYS A 269 -21.72 6.10 18.60
C LYS A 269 -21.07 5.13 17.61
N ILE A 270 -20.08 4.35 18.05
CA ILE A 270 -19.39 3.40 17.17
C ILE A 270 -19.84 2.00 17.57
N ILE A 271 -20.24 1.20 16.59
CA ILE A 271 -20.48 -0.23 16.79
C ILE A 271 -19.13 -0.95 16.67
N PRO A 272 -18.61 -1.59 17.73
CA PRO A 272 -17.34 -2.30 17.67
C PRO A 272 -17.40 -3.46 16.66
N ILE A 273 -16.35 -3.59 15.85
CA ILE A 273 -16.19 -4.66 14.86
C ILE A 273 -14.98 -5.51 15.24
N ASN A 274 -15.08 -6.82 15.04
CA ASN A 274 -14.03 -7.77 15.39
C ASN A 274 -13.52 -8.58 14.18
N ASP A 275 -13.35 -7.93 13.02
CA ASP A 275 -12.94 -8.60 11.78
C ASP A 275 -11.40 -8.74 11.64
N GLY A 276 -10.64 -8.05 12.52
CA GLY A 276 -9.19 -8.05 12.60
C GLY A 276 -8.48 -7.08 11.65
N GLY A 277 -9.21 -6.47 10.70
CA GLY A 277 -8.67 -5.49 9.76
C GLY A 277 -8.50 -4.10 10.36
N ALA A 278 -8.09 -3.13 9.55
CA ALA A 278 -7.90 -1.75 10.00
C ALA A 278 -8.63 -0.72 9.12
N ARG A 279 -8.93 0.43 9.74
CA ARG A 279 -9.60 1.59 9.17
C ARG A 279 -8.68 2.83 9.16
N TYR A 280 -9.18 3.94 8.59
CA TYR A 280 -8.39 5.13 8.32
C TYR A 280 -7.88 5.83 9.58
N ALA A 281 -8.73 5.95 10.60
CA ALA A 281 -8.38 6.48 11.91
C ALA A 281 -9.32 5.87 12.97
N PRO A 282 -9.07 6.05 14.28
CA PRO A 282 -9.97 5.53 15.31
C PRO A 282 -11.41 6.07 15.17
N TYR A 283 -11.54 7.28 14.65
CA TYR A 283 -12.80 8.02 14.55
C TYR A 283 -13.28 8.19 13.10
N GLU A 284 -12.68 7.47 12.14
CA GLU A 284 -13.05 7.61 10.72
C GLU A 284 -12.72 6.34 9.93
N SER A 285 -13.65 5.91 9.09
CA SER A 285 -13.38 5.02 7.96
C SER A 285 -13.83 5.67 6.65
N LYS A 286 -13.23 5.25 5.54
CA LYS A 286 -13.71 5.59 4.19
C LYS A 286 -14.83 4.65 3.73
N VAL A 287 -15.16 3.67 4.56
CA VAL A 287 -16.26 2.72 4.39
C VAL A 287 -17.06 2.71 5.70
N VAL A 288 -18.22 3.35 5.69
CA VAL A 288 -19.10 3.51 6.85
C VAL A 288 -20.45 2.90 6.55
N VAL A 289 -20.99 2.13 7.50
CA VAL A 289 -22.38 1.65 7.47
C VAL A 289 -23.11 2.27 8.64
N ASN A 290 -24.20 2.99 8.34
CA ASN A 290 -25.05 3.61 9.36
C ASN A 290 -26.06 2.57 9.84
N ALA A 291 -26.12 2.36 11.15
CA ALA A 291 -27.13 1.54 11.79
C ALA A 291 -28.43 2.35 12.00
N PRO A 292 -29.59 1.69 12.13
CA PRO A 292 -30.87 2.37 12.36
C PRO A 292 -30.95 3.17 13.68
N ASP A 293 -30.05 2.92 14.62
CA ASP A 293 -29.99 3.55 15.94
C ASP A 293 -28.98 4.72 16.00
N ASP A 294 -28.71 5.36 14.85
CA ASP A 294 -27.76 6.48 14.68
C ASP A 294 -26.30 6.18 15.07
N ARG A 295 -25.95 4.90 15.23
CA ARG A 295 -24.55 4.45 15.39
C ARG A 295 -23.92 4.11 14.05
N GLU A 296 -22.60 4.13 14.02
CA GLU A 296 -21.80 3.90 12.80
C GLU A 296 -20.90 2.66 12.95
N MET A 297 -20.82 1.88 11.89
CA MET A 297 -19.86 0.80 11.72
C MET A 297 -18.73 1.27 10.81
N PHE A 298 -17.53 1.44 11.36
CA PHE A 298 -16.33 1.83 10.61
C PHE A 298 -15.61 0.59 10.09
N LEU A 299 -15.95 0.17 8.87
CA LEU A 299 -15.46 -1.08 8.28
C LEU A 299 -13.97 -1.01 7.95
N SER A 300 -13.32 -2.17 8.06
CA SER A 300 -11.95 -2.40 7.61
C SER A 300 -11.85 -2.40 6.09
N TYR A 301 -10.71 -1.96 5.55
CA TYR A 301 -10.46 -2.04 4.12
C TYR A 301 -8.98 -2.27 3.79
N GLY A 302 -8.72 -2.68 2.54
CA GLY A 302 -7.45 -3.28 2.12
C GLY A 302 -6.25 -2.39 2.35
N SER A 303 -6.27 -1.16 1.83
CA SER A 303 -5.12 -0.27 1.92
C SER A 303 -4.75 0.07 3.37
N MET A 304 -5.74 0.25 4.27
CA MET A 304 -5.45 0.50 5.69
C MET A 304 -5.05 -0.77 6.45
N THR A 305 -5.58 -1.94 6.09
CA THR A 305 -5.16 -3.19 6.74
C THR A 305 -3.70 -3.52 6.41
N TYR A 306 -3.27 -3.32 5.16
CA TYR A 306 -1.86 -3.43 4.81
C TYR A 306 -0.99 -2.31 5.42
N ALA A 307 -1.51 -1.08 5.50
CA ALA A 307 -0.83 0.03 6.19
C ALA A 307 -0.56 -0.31 7.66
N PHE A 308 -1.56 -0.85 8.36
CA PHE A 308 -1.47 -1.32 9.73
C PHE A 308 -0.42 -2.42 9.85
N LEU A 309 -0.50 -3.47 9.01
CA LEU A 309 0.45 -4.59 9.05
C LEU A 309 1.90 -4.11 8.87
N LYS A 310 2.15 -3.28 7.86
CA LYS A 310 3.45 -2.65 7.60
C LYS A 310 3.93 -1.83 8.80
N SER A 311 3.07 -0.97 9.33
CA SER A 311 3.39 -0.07 10.44
C SER A 311 3.74 -0.81 11.72
N MET A 312 3.02 -1.88 12.04
CA MET A 312 3.29 -2.70 13.22
C MET A 312 4.63 -3.44 13.10
N ILE A 313 4.96 -3.97 11.91
CA ILE A 313 6.28 -4.58 11.65
C ILE A 313 7.40 -3.54 11.81
N TYR A 314 7.19 -2.33 11.28
CA TYR A 314 8.15 -1.24 11.44
C TYR A 314 8.34 -0.80 12.89
N ALA A 315 7.27 -0.86 13.69
CA ALA A 315 7.32 -0.62 15.13
C ALA A 315 7.92 -1.79 15.94
N GLY A 316 8.47 -2.82 15.28
CA GLY A 316 9.15 -3.95 15.94
C GLY A 316 8.20 -4.97 16.57
N ILE A 317 6.92 -4.96 16.21
CA ILE A 317 5.95 -5.94 16.73
C ILE A 317 6.14 -7.29 16.03
N ASP A 318 6.26 -8.34 16.85
CA ASP A 318 6.48 -9.71 16.37
C ASP A 318 5.24 -10.29 15.67
N ARG A 319 5.46 -11.18 14.68
CA ARG A 319 4.38 -11.81 13.90
C ARG A 319 3.46 -12.70 14.72
N SER A 320 3.90 -13.16 15.90
CA SER A 320 3.07 -13.92 16.84
C SER A 320 2.05 -13.05 17.57
N ASP A 321 2.21 -11.72 17.57
CA ASP A 321 1.30 -10.78 18.21
C ASP A 321 -0.13 -10.96 17.68
N PRO A 322 -1.15 -11.08 18.56
CA PRO A 322 -2.52 -11.36 18.17
C PRO A 322 -3.08 -10.32 17.19
N ARG A 323 -2.65 -9.06 17.29
CA ARG A 323 -3.06 -7.96 16.42
C ARG A 323 -2.55 -8.15 14.99
N LEU A 324 -1.27 -8.50 14.82
CA LEU A 324 -0.70 -8.80 13.49
C LEU A 324 -1.33 -10.04 12.89
N ARG A 325 -1.53 -11.09 13.69
CA ARG A 325 -2.19 -12.32 13.23
C ARG A 325 -3.62 -12.05 12.78
N ALA A 326 -4.37 -11.22 13.49
CA ALA A 326 -5.74 -10.84 13.12
C ALA A 326 -5.78 -10.07 11.80
N ALA A 327 -4.91 -9.07 11.64
CA ALA A 327 -4.79 -8.30 10.41
C ALA A 327 -4.35 -9.18 9.22
N PHE A 328 -3.40 -10.07 9.42
CA PHE A 328 -2.97 -10.99 8.36
C PHE A 328 -4.07 -12.00 7.98
N ARG A 329 -4.86 -12.50 8.95
CA ARG A 329 -6.05 -13.31 8.64
C ARG A 329 -7.08 -12.53 7.83
N TRP A 330 -7.28 -11.24 8.13
CA TRP A 330 -8.14 -10.37 7.34
C TRP A 330 -7.62 -10.25 5.90
N VAL A 331 -6.31 -10.05 5.73
CA VAL A 331 -5.63 -10.03 4.41
C VAL A 331 -5.89 -11.32 3.64
N LEU A 332 -5.69 -12.49 4.25
CA LEU A 332 -5.91 -13.77 3.56
C LEU A 332 -7.38 -14.00 3.15
N ARG A 333 -8.35 -13.54 3.95
CA ARG A 333 -9.78 -13.62 3.57
C ARG A 333 -10.15 -12.68 2.43
N ASN A 334 -9.43 -11.58 2.28
CA ASN A 334 -9.78 -10.48 1.38
C ASN A 334 -8.76 -10.27 0.25
N TYR A 335 -7.81 -11.20 0.06
CA TYR A 335 -6.77 -11.07 -0.96
C TYR A 335 -7.39 -10.85 -2.34
N SER A 336 -7.02 -9.74 -2.98
CA SER A 336 -7.51 -9.38 -4.31
C SER A 336 -6.50 -8.48 -5.01
N LEU A 337 -6.41 -8.64 -6.33
CA LEU A 337 -5.66 -7.78 -7.25
C LEU A 337 -6.58 -7.06 -8.24
N ASP A 338 -7.89 -7.09 -8.03
CA ASP A 338 -8.86 -6.45 -8.92
C ASP A 338 -9.54 -5.23 -8.28
N ARG A 339 -9.45 -5.12 -6.96
CA ARG A 339 -10.12 -4.09 -6.16
C ARG A 339 -9.37 -3.84 -4.86
N ASN A 340 -9.63 -2.71 -4.24
CA ASN A 340 -9.31 -2.41 -2.85
C ASN A 340 -10.42 -3.00 -1.95
N PRO A 341 -10.20 -4.15 -1.29
CA PRO A 341 -11.25 -4.86 -0.57
C PRO A 341 -11.86 -4.02 0.55
N GLY A 342 -13.16 -4.18 0.80
CA GLY A 342 -13.92 -3.42 1.80
C GLY A 342 -14.70 -2.24 1.23
N PHE A 343 -14.30 -1.66 0.09
CA PHE A 343 -14.97 -0.49 -0.51
C PHE A 343 -16.30 -0.77 -1.24
N SER A 344 -16.87 -1.96 -1.16
CA SER A 344 -18.10 -2.27 -1.92
C SER A 344 -19.26 -1.43 -1.39
N THR A 345 -19.81 -0.55 -2.24
CA THR A 345 -21.04 0.20 -1.94
C THR A 345 -21.98 0.12 -3.14
N THR A 346 -23.30 0.16 -2.89
CA THR A 346 -24.32 0.24 -3.95
C THR A 346 -24.37 1.62 -4.62
N LEU A 347 -23.81 2.65 -3.97
CA LEU A 347 -23.87 4.05 -4.40
C LEU A 347 -22.77 4.43 -5.39
N ASN A 348 -21.61 3.78 -5.32
CA ASN A 348 -20.55 3.96 -6.31
C ASN A 348 -20.02 2.58 -6.77
N LYS A 349 -20.34 2.23 -8.02
CA LYS A 349 -19.94 0.98 -8.67
C LYS A 349 -18.41 0.82 -8.80
N ASN A 350 -17.67 1.93 -8.78
CA ASN A 350 -16.21 1.97 -8.84
C ASN A 350 -15.57 2.30 -7.48
N ALA A 351 -16.31 2.31 -6.38
CA ALA A 351 -15.74 2.60 -5.05
C ALA A 351 -14.56 1.69 -4.73
N ASP A 352 -14.63 0.43 -5.16
CA ASP A 352 -13.59 -0.57 -4.98
C ASP A 352 -12.35 -0.37 -5.88
N LYS A 353 -12.40 0.60 -6.80
CA LYS A 353 -11.28 1.06 -7.62
C LYS A 353 -10.59 2.28 -7.04
N GLN A 354 -11.08 2.87 -5.95
CA GLN A 354 -10.46 4.04 -5.34
C GLN A 354 -9.17 3.66 -4.59
N GLY A 355 -8.07 4.37 -4.89
CA GLY A 355 -6.78 4.14 -4.23
C GLY A 355 -6.19 2.77 -4.54
N LEU A 356 -6.46 2.23 -5.74
CA LEU A 356 -6.10 0.86 -6.11
C LEU A 356 -4.60 0.69 -6.33
N PHE A 357 -3.94 1.69 -6.91
CA PHE A 357 -2.49 1.66 -7.09
C PHE A 357 -1.75 1.97 -5.80
N TYR A 358 -2.30 2.87 -4.98
CA TYR A 358 -1.84 3.06 -3.61
C TYR A 358 -1.98 1.78 -2.77
N TYR A 359 -3.08 1.04 -2.96
CA TYR A 359 -3.29 -0.29 -2.37
C TYR A 359 -2.22 -1.28 -2.83
N TYR A 360 -1.94 -1.40 -4.13
CA TYR A 360 -0.88 -2.29 -4.64
C TYR A 360 0.50 -1.95 -4.08
N HIS A 361 0.85 -0.67 -4.04
CA HIS A 361 2.08 -0.20 -3.43
C HIS A 361 2.17 -0.62 -1.95
N THR A 362 1.14 -0.29 -1.16
CA THR A 362 1.10 -0.59 0.28
C THR A 362 1.11 -2.09 0.55
N MET A 363 0.33 -2.86 -0.22
CA MET A 363 0.25 -4.32 -0.17
C MET A 363 1.61 -4.96 -0.45
N SER A 364 2.26 -4.61 -1.56
CA SER A 364 3.55 -5.19 -1.94
C SER A 364 4.60 -4.99 -0.86
N LYS A 365 4.62 -3.81 -0.23
CA LYS A 365 5.57 -3.49 0.82
C LYS A 365 5.28 -4.25 2.10
N ALA A 366 4.01 -4.27 2.52
CA ALA A 366 3.58 -5.00 3.70
C ALA A 366 3.88 -6.50 3.59
N LEU A 367 3.61 -7.12 2.44
CA LEU A 367 3.86 -8.53 2.19
C LEU A 367 5.36 -8.86 2.11
N LEU A 368 6.16 -7.99 1.46
CA LEU A 368 7.62 -8.13 1.45
C LEU A 368 8.23 -8.11 2.87
N LEU A 369 7.73 -7.25 3.75
CA LEU A 369 8.15 -7.18 5.15
C LEU A 369 7.62 -8.36 5.98
N TYR A 370 6.39 -8.79 5.70
CA TYR A 370 5.79 -9.97 6.32
C TYR A 370 6.49 -11.27 5.87
N GLY A 371 7.21 -11.25 4.75
CA GLY A 371 8.16 -12.30 4.36
C GLY A 371 7.54 -13.68 4.19
N LYS A 372 6.27 -13.76 3.79
CA LYS A 372 5.61 -15.01 3.41
C LYS A 372 5.57 -15.09 1.88
N HIS A 373 6.27 -16.07 1.31
CA HIS A 373 6.38 -16.26 -0.14
C HIS A 373 5.02 -16.61 -0.78
N ILE A 374 4.35 -17.61 -0.22
CA ILE A 374 3.05 -18.08 -0.68
C ILE A 374 1.96 -17.73 0.32
N LEU A 375 0.92 -17.04 -0.15
CA LEU A 375 -0.29 -16.80 0.62
C LEU A 375 -1.25 -17.97 0.41
N GLU A 376 -1.75 -18.53 1.48
CA GLU A 376 -2.76 -19.59 1.43
C GLU A 376 -4.05 -19.00 2.00
N THR A 377 -5.04 -18.84 1.12
CA THR A 377 -6.35 -18.28 1.49
C THR A 377 -7.21 -19.36 2.13
N PRO A 378 -8.25 -19.01 2.92
CA PRO A 378 -9.04 -19.99 3.69
C PRO A 378 -9.76 -21.06 2.85
N ASN A 379 -9.94 -20.84 1.55
CA ASN A 379 -10.46 -21.81 0.60
C ASN A 379 -9.38 -22.79 0.07
N GLY A 380 -8.16 -22.77 0.63
CA GLY A 380 -7.05 -23.63 0.23
C GLY A 380 -6.28 -23.16 -1.01
N LYS A 381 -6.64 -22.02 -1.61
CA LYS A 381 -5.91 -21.50 -2.77
C LYS A 381 -4.56 -20.92 -2.35
N LYS A 382 -3.50 -21.36 -3.02
CA LYS A 382 -2.15 -20.83 -2.89
C LYS A 382 -1.93 -19.70 -3.90
N HIS A 383 -1.25 -18.64 -3.46
CA HIS A 383 -0.97 -17.44 -4.25
C HIS A 383 0.50 -17.06 -4.11
N ASN A 384 1.23 -17.04 -5.23
CA ASN A 384 2.52 -16.36 -5.31
C ASN A 384 2.25 -14.87 -5.53
N TRP A 385 2.06 -14.13 -4.44
CA TRP A 385 1.57 -12.76 -4.49
C TRP A 385 2.48 -11.82 -5.28
N ALA A 386 3.80 -12.02 -5.24
CA ALA A 386 4.75 -11.16 -5.92
C ALA A 386 4.66 -11.34 -7.43
N LEU A 387 4.51 -12.59 -7.88
CA LEU A 387 4.31 -12.90 -9.28
C LEU A 387 2.94 -12.44 -9.78
N GLU A 388 1.88 -12.76 -9.05
CA GLU A 388 0.53 -12.37 -9.45
C GLU A 388 0.38 -10.84 -9.54
N LEU A 389 0.93 -10.11 -8.56
CA LEU A 389 0.90 -8.65 -8.55
C LEU A 389 1.75 -8.06 -9.69
N SER A 390 2.91 -8.64 -9.99
CA SER A 390 3.75 -8.13 -11.07
C SER A 390 3.11 -8.33 -12.44
N GLN A 391 2.49 -9.50 -12.68
CA GLN A 391 1.69 -9.76 -13.87
C GLN A 391 0.49 -8.84 -13.98
N LYS A 392 -0.21 -8.59 -12.85
CA LYS A 392 -1.33 -7.64 -12.82
C LYS A 392 -0.86 -6.24 -13.22
N LEU A 393 0.21 -5.73 -12.61
CA LEU A 393 0.74 -4.41 -12.94
C LEU A 393 1.19 -4.35 -14.41
N ALA A 394 1.92 -5.36 -14.91
CA ALA A 394 2.29 -5.42 -16.33
C ALA A 394 1.07 -5.35 -17.26
N SER A 395 -0.04 -6.01 -16.92
CA SER A 395 -1.29 -5.98 -17.71
C SER A 395 -2.00 -4.62 -17.69
N LEU A 396 -1.74 -3.80 -16.67
CA LEU A 396 -2.33 -2.46 -16.51
C LEU A 396 -1.46 -1.35 -17.12
N GLN A 397 -0.26 -1.67 -17.62
CA GLN A 397 0.66 -0.67 -18.16
C GLN A 397 0.19 -0.17 -19.52
N GLY A 398 0.16 1.15 -19.69
CA GLY A 398 -0.12 1.80 -20.96
C GLY A 398 0.97 1.55 -22.00
N LYS A 399 0.64 1.76 -23.28
CA LYS A 399 1.58 1.63 -24.40
C LYS A 399 2.75 2.62 -24.31
N ASP A 400 2.52 3.77 -23.67
CA ASP A 400 3.53 4.81 -23.41
C ASP A 400 4.42 4.47 -22.19
N GLY A 401 4.16 3.36 -21.51
CA GLY A 401 4.88 2.91 -20.31
C GLY A 401 4.28 3.40 -18.99
N SER A 402 3.29 4.29 -19.02
CA SER A 402 2.67 4.83 -17.80
C SER A 402 1.71 3.84 -17.14
N TRP A 403 1.38 4.12 -15.89
CA TRP A 403 0.17 3.64 -15.24
C TRP A 403 -0.69 4.82 -14.81
N VAL A 404 -2.00 4.64 -14.89
CA VAL A 404 -3.01 5.56 -14.38
C VAL A 404 -4.22 4.74 -13.94
N ASN A 405 -5.00 5.21 -12.97
CA ASN A 405 -6.27 4.58 -12.66
C ASN A 405 -7.35 5.06 -13.64
N PRO A 406 -7.83 4.19 -14.55
CA PRO A 406 -8.79 4.61 -15.57
C PRO A 406 -10.22 4.71 -15.03
N HIS A 407 -10.47 4.23 -13.80
CA HIS A 407 -11.81 4.11 -13.24
C HIS A 407 -12.11 5.17 -12.18
N GLU A 408 -11.10 5.61 -11.44
CA GLU A 408 -11.24 6.54 -10.31
C GLU A 408 -10.01 7.44 -10.14
N ALA A 409 -10.21 8.77 -10.20
CA ALA A 409 -9.13 9.75 -10.07
C ALA A 409 -8.88 10.21 -8.61
N ARG A 410 -9.71 9.74 -7.66
CA ARG A 410 -9.63 10.12 -6.25
C ARG A 410 -8.24 9.81 -5.67
N TRP A 411 -7.79 10.64 -4.74
CA TRP A 411 -6.45 10.57 -4.11
C TRP A 411 -5.31 10.63 -5.12
N TYR A 412 -5.50 11.44 -6.17
CA TYR A 412 -4.54 11.69 -7.24
C TYR A 412 -4.21 10.48 -8.10
N GLU A 413 -5.02 9.42 -8.12
CA GLU A 413 -4.78 8.29 -9.03
C GLU A 413 -5.12 8.58 -10.50
N GLY A 414 -5.66 9.77 -10.80
CA GLY A 414 -5.68 10.33 -12.16
C GLY A 414 -4.34 10.93 -12.61
N ASN A 415 -3.35 11.05 -11.72
CA ASN A 415 -2.01 11.55 -12.04
C ASN A 415 -1.10 10.39 -12.48
N PRO A 416 -0.74 10.31 -13.77
CA PRO A 416 0.05 9.20 -14.28
C PRO A 416 1.49 9.16 -13.72
N SER A 417 2.11 10.29 -13.36
CA SER A 417 3.44 10.28 -12.73
C SER A 417 3.41 9.65 -11.34
N LEU A 418 2.40 10.00 -10.53
CA LEU A 418 2.20 9.42 -9.19
C LEU A 418 1.90 7.93 -9.28
N VAL A 419 0.98 7.54 -10.15
CA VAL A 419 0.58 6.13 -10.28
C VAL A 419 1.71 5.28 -10.86
N THR A 420 2.45 5.79 -11.85
CA THR A 420 3.64 5.11 -12.37
C THR A 420 4.70 4.91 -11.29
N ALA A 421 4.94 5.90 -10.43
CA ALA A 421 5.85 5.76 -9.30
C ALA A 421 5.41 4.66 -8.32
N TYR A 422 4.11 4.62 -7.94
CA TYR A 422 3.56 3.54 -7.12
C TYR A 422 3.74 2.17 -7.76
N SER A 423 3.46 2.03 -9.05
CA SER A 423 3.64 0.79 -9.80
C SER A 423 5.10 0.33 -9.81
N ILE A 424 6.05 1.23 -10.07
CA ILE A 424 7.49 0.89 -10.05
C ILE A 424 7.93 0.48 -8.63
N MET A 425 7.50 1.19 -7.58
CA MET A 425 7.81 0.80 -6.20
C MET A 425 7.24 -0.58 -5.86
N ALA A 426 6.03 -0.89 -6.31
CA ALA A 426 5.42 -2.21 -6.13
C ALA A 426 6.18 -3.30 -6.90
N LEU A 427 6.55 -3.05 -8.15
CA LEU A 427 7.35 -3.97 -8.97
C LEU A 427 8.75 -4.18 -8.37
N ASN A 428 9.39 -3.15 -7.83
CA ASN A 428 10.66 -3.28 -7.09
C ASN A 428 10.50 -4.22 -5.89
N ASN A 429 9.39 -4.14 -5.15
CA ASN A 429 9.11 -5.06 -4.04
C ASN A 429 8.87 -6.50 -4.52
N CYS A 430 8.07 -6.67 -5.59
CA CYS A 430 7.86 -7.99 -6.21
C CYS A 430 9.17 -8.62 -6.69
N ARG A 431 10.01 -7.83 -7.37
CA ARG A 431 11.33 -8.24 -7.84
C ARG A 431 12.21 -8.73 -6.70
N ARG A 432 12.31 -7.96 -5.61
CA ARG A 432 13.07 -8.34 -4.41
C ARG A 432 12.57 -9.64 -3.81
N GLU A 433 11.26 -9.83 -3.75
CA GLU A 433 10.66 -11.05 -3.24
C GLU A 433 10.97 -12.27 -4.12
N ILE A 434 10.86 -12.14 -5.45
CA ILE A 434 11.18 -13.22 -6.39
C ILE A 434 12.68 -13.57 -6.31
N LEU A 435 13.55 -12.59 -6.16
CA LEU A 435 14.98 -12.83 -5.94
C LEU A 435 15.25 -13.57 -4.62
N ARG A 436 14.52 -13.25 -3.54
CA ARG A 436 14.59 -14.00 -2.28
C ARG A 436 14.11 -15.44 -2.44
N GLN A 437 13.02 -15.66 -3.18
CA GLN A 437 12.54 -17.00 -3.50
C GLN A 437 13.59 -17.79 -4.29
N ARG A 438 14.24 -17.15 -5.28
CA ARG A 438 15.35 -17.75 -6.05
C ARG A 438 16.52 -18.15 -5.14
N GLU A 439 16.97 -17.24 -4.29
CA GLU A 439 18.06 -17.50 -3.35
C GLU A 439 17.69 -18.63 -2.37
N PHE A 440 16.46 -18.64 -1.87
CA PHE A 440 15.95 -19.71 -1.01
C PHE A 440 16.01 -21.06 -1.75
N LEU A 441 15.46 -21.15 -2.95
CA LEU A 441 15.44 -22.39 -3.76
C LEU A 441 16.85 -22.87 -4.11
N ALA A 442 17.75 -21.98 -4.51
CA ALA A 442 19.14 -22.31 -4.83
C ALA A 442 19.88 -22.92 -3.62
N ASN A 443 19.57 -22.45 -2.41
CA ASN A 443 20.19 -22.93 -1.17
C ASN A 443 19.48 -24.17 -0.58
N THR A 444 18.27 -24.50 -1.02
CA THR A 444 17.46 -25.60 -0.46
C THR A 444 18.15 -26.97 -0.55
N PRO A 445 18.76 -27.39 -1.67
CA PRO A 445 19.45 -28.68 -1.75
C PRO A 445 20.56 -28.85 -0.70
N GLY A 446 21.37 -27.80 -0.47
CA GLY A 446 22.41 -27.81 0.57
C GLY A 446 21.83 -27.92 1.98
N ARG A 447 20.73 -27.22 2.26
CA ARG A 447 20.01 -27.31 3.55
C ARG A 447 19.41 -28.69 3.78
N ILE A 448 18.86 -29.30 2.73
CA ILE A 448 18.36 -30.69 2.76
C ILE A 448 19.50 -31.64 3.11
N ALA A 449 20.65 -31.53 2.43
CA ALA A 449 21.82 -32.37 2.68
C ALA A 449 22.37 -32.22 4.11
N ASP A 450 22.42 -30.99 4.64
CA ASP A 450 22.84 -30.73 6.03
C ASP A 450 21.89 -31.35 7.06
N LEU A 451 20.57 -31.21 6.86
CA LEU A 451 19.57 -31.86 7.71
C LEU A 451 19.68 -33.38 7.64
N GLU A 452 19.83 -33.96 6.46
CA GLU A 452 20.01 -35.41 6.28
C GLU A 452 21.28 -35.92 6.97
N LYS A 453 22.40 -35.17 6.84
CA LYS A 453 23.65 -35.47 7.53
C LYS A 453 23.48 -35.42 9.05
N ARG A 454 22.86 -34.38 9.59
CA ARG A 454 22.64 -34.20 11.03
C ARG A 454 21.71 -35.28 11.62
N ILE A 455 20.66 -35.65 10.87
CA ILE A 455 19.80 -36.79 11.22
C ILE A 455 20.62 -38.10 11.26
N SER A 456 21.49 -38.32 10.27
CA SER A 456 22.36 -39.50 10.21
C SER A 456 23.36 -39.56 11.38
N GLU A 457 23.98 -38.43 11.74
CA GLU A 457 24.92 -38.33 12.86
C GLU A 457 24.24 -38.62 14.21
N ILE A 458 23.06 -38.03 14.46
CA ILE A 458 22.31 -38.31 15.70
C ILE A 458 21.87 -39.78 15.75
N ARG A 459 21.45 -40.37 14.62
CA ARG A 459 21.13 -41.80 14.56
C ARG A 459 22.33 -42.69 14.91
N LYS A 460 23.53 -42.35 14.42
CA LYS A 460 24.76 -43.06 14.80
C LYS A 460 25.08 -42.91 16.28
N GLN A 461 24.87 -41.73 16.88
CA GLN A 461 25.04 -41.53 18.32
C GLN A 461 24.08 -42.41 19.13
N ILE A 462 22.81 -42.51 18.68
CA ILE A 462 21.81 -43.39 19.29
C ILE A 462 22.23 -44.87 19.19
N GLN A 463 22.78 -45.30 18.04
CA GLN A 463 23.23 -46.68 17.83
C GLN A 463 24.50 -47.02 18.63
N ASN A 464 25.42 -46.07 18.77
CA ASN A 464 26.72 -46.29 19.42
C ASN A 464 26.70 -46.10 20.93
N GLY A 465 25.69 -45.42 21.49
CA GLY A 465 25.54 -45.24 22.93
C GLY A 465 24.95 -46.49 23.59
N SER A 466 25.75 -47.22 24.38
CA SER A 466 25.23 -48.25 25.30
C SER A 466 24.40 -47.58 26.40
N ILE A 467 23.08 -47.80 26.40
CA ILE A 467 22.13 -47.10 27.27
C ILE A 467 21.82 -47.97 28.49
N GLU A 468 22.66 -47.89 29.53
CA GLU A 468 22.47 -48.69 30.76
C GLU A 468 22.01 -47.87 32.00
N LYS A 469 21.80 -46.55 31.91
CA LYS A 469 21.38 -45.70 33.06
C LYS A 469 20.21 -44.74 32.74
N VAL A 470 19.51 -44.27 33.79
CA VAL A 470 18.36 -43.33 33.72
C VAL A 470 18.70 -42.05 32.93
N GLU A 471 19.91 -41.53 33.11
CA GLU A 471 20.42 -40.35 32.38
C GLU A 471 20.64 -40.63 30.88
N GLY A 472 21.01 -41.87 30.54
CA GLY A 472 21.06 -42.34 29.16
C GLY A 472 19.68 -42.44 28.51
N LYS A 473 18.64 -42.84 29.27
CA LYS A 473 17.25 -42.88 28.79
C LYS A 473 16.70 -41.48 28.51
N ARG A 474 16.98 -40.50 29.39
CA ARG A 474 16.59 -39.09 29.18
C ARG A 474 17.28 -38.51 27.94
N ARG A 475 18.59 -38.71 27.82
CA ARG A 475 19.37 -38.26 26.65
C ARG A 475 18.88 -38.91 25.35
N LEU A 476 18.51 -40.19 25.38
CA LEU A 476 17.92 -40.88 24.23
C LEU A 476 16.59 -40.24 23.80
N PHE A 477 15.74 -39.88 24.76
CA PHE A 477 14.46 -39.23 24.49
C PHE A 477 14.67 -37.86 23.81
N GLU A 478 15.55 -37.01 24.36
CA GLU A 478 15.90 -35.71 23.79
C GLU A 478 16.48 -35.81 22.36
N LEU A 479 17.34 -36.82 22.11
CA LEU A 479 17.88 -37.08 20.77
C LEU A 479 16.81 -37.53 19.77
N LYS A 480 15.83 -38.34 20.21
CA LYS A 480 14.70 -38.75 19.36
C LYS A 480 13.78 -37.58 19.01
N GLU A 481 13.43 -36.75 19.99
CA GLU A 481 12.66 -35.51 19.75
C GLU A 481 13.39 -34.59 18.77
N THR A 482 14.71 -34.45 18.92
CA THR A 482 15.54 -33.67 17.98
C THR A 482 15.46 -34.24 16.57
N VAL A 483 15.55 -35.57 16.40
CA VAL A 483 15.43 -36.22 15.08
C VAL A 483 14.05 -35.98 14.46
N ASP A 484 12.97 -36.06 15.23
CA ASP A 484 11.62 -35.87 14.70
C ASP A 484 11.33 -34.40 14.33
N ALA A 485 11.88 -33.45 15.09
CA ALA A 485 11.89 -32.03 14.72
C ALA A 485 12.66 -31.79 13.41
N LEU A 486 13.86 -32.38 13.27
CA LEU A 486 14.67 -32.26 12.05
C LEU A 486 13.99 -32.91 10.83
N LYS A 487 13.33 -34.07 10.99
CA LYS A 487 12.55 -34.69 9.92
C LYS A 487 11.36 -33.83 9.50
N SER A 488 10.69 -33.18 10.45
CA SER A 488 9.58 -32.28 10.15
C SER A 488 10.09 -31.06 9.35
N ALA A 489 11.24 -30.49 9.76
CA ALA A 489 11.89 -29.42 9.00
C ALA A 489 12.33 -29.88 7.59
N LEU A 490 12.88 -31.09 7.46
CA LEU A 490 13.28 -31.70 6.20
C LEU A 490 12.07 -31.92 5.28
N LYS A 491 10.97 -32.46 5.82
CA LYS A 491 9.73 -32.66 5.08
C LYS A 491 9.20 -31.32 4.56
N ASN A 492 9.10 -30.31 5.43
CA ASN A 492 8.63 -28.98 5.03
C ASN A 492 9.52 -28.36 3.93
N LEU A 493 10.84 -28.49 4.01
CA LEU A 493 11.76 -28.00 2.97
C LEU A 493 11.61 -28.74 1.64
N LYS A 494 11.43 -30.07 1.68
CA LYS A 494 11.17 -30.87 0.48
C LYS A 494 9.83 -30.52 -0.15
N ASP A 495 8.80 -30.32 0.66
CA ASP A 495 7.48 -29.89 0.17
C ASP A 495 7.56 -28.49 -0.46
N THR A 496 8.37 -27.57 0.11
CA THR A 496 8.63 -26.22 -0.44
C THR A 496 9.48 -26.22 -1.73
N GLN A 497 10.20 -27.31 -2.02
CA GLN A 497 10.93 -27.44 -3.28
C GLN A 497 10.02 -27.87 -4.43
N VAL A 498 8.90 -28.53 -4.11
CA VAL A 498 7.94 -29.08 -5.08
C VAL A 498 6.82 -28.09 -5.40
N ASP A 499 6.36 -27.33 -4.40
CA ASP A 499 5.46 -26.18 -4.53
C ASP A 499 6.17 -24.94 -5.10
#